data_AF-A0A918S696-F1
#
_entry.id   AF-A0A918S696-F1
#
_cell.length_a   1.000
_cell.length_b   1.000
_cell.length_c   1.000
_cell.angle_alpha   90.00
_cell.angle_beta   90.00
_cell.angle_gamma   90.00
#
_symmetry.space_group_name_H-M   'P 1'
#
loop_
_entity.id
_entity.type
_entity.pdbx_description
1 polymer ?
#
loop_
_entity_poly.entity_id
_entity_poly.type
_entity_poly.pdbx_seq_one_letter_code
_entity_poly.pdbx_strand_id
1 'polypeptide(L)'
;MLTAQEDKNYSIDASYFYGSILEHNPHISHLITGHPEGLILSFNQKTYGLEAWESRYNYPDVGFSFTYQDMKNTYLGENYGLYAHLGFYFLNRHLQLKVGQGLAVTTNPYHPDNNYINNAYGSRIMSSTYFSGNFSAENIYHGIGFQAGISLIHYSNADFKSPNNSTNTIAISAGLNYLLDHEEPVTYIPRQSEGRYTEPIHYNFVLRSGANTIGIIGSKSYPFLTLSAYADKRVSRKSTLQAGAEFFISRAMEEYIHYQSVTFPYGDTSGDEDAKRAGVFLGHQLTFRKLSLITQAGYYVYYPYENYVDRLYLRAGLQRPIYKDLFGSVTVRAHGANAEAVEFSIGYTL
;
A
#
# COMPACT_ATOMS: atom_id res chain seq x y z
N MET A 1 -37.12 15.34 21.17
CA MET A 1 -36.18 14.56 20.35
C MET A 1 -34.92 14.39 21.18
N LEU A 2 -34.71 13.21 21.75
CA LEU A 2 -33.48 12.87 22.45
C LEU A 2 -32.38 12.74 21.40
N THR A 3 -31.35 13.56 21.51
CA THR A 3 -30.08 13.39 20.81
C THR A 3 -29.47 12.09 21.33
N ALA A 4 -29.67 10.98 20.61
CA ALA A 4 -28.90 9.76 20.84
C ALA A 4 -27.44 10.11 20.61
N GLN A 5 -26.63 10.03 21.66
CA GLN A 5 -25.20 10.15 21.58
C GLN A 5 -24.72 9.06 20.59
N GLU A 6 -24.03 9.46 19.52
CA GLU A 6 -23.41 8.53 18.58
C GLU A 6 -22.22 7.87 19.31
N ASP A 7 -22.50 6.88 20.16
CA ASP A 7 -21.46 6.21 20.93
C ASP A 7 -20.63 5.33 19.99
N LYS A 8 -19.44 5.86 19.67
CA LYS A 8 -18.41 5.14 18.94
C LYS A 8 -17.69 4.24 19.95
N ASN A 9 -17.76 2.94 19.74
CA ASN A 9 -17.01 2.00 20.59
C ASN A 9 -15.62 1.79 20.03
N TYR A 10 -14.67 1.57 20.93
CA TYR A 10 -13.27 1.38 20.60
C TYR A 10 -12.73 0.06 21.15
N SER A 11 -11.73 -0.51 20.48
CA SER A 11 -10.94 -1.61 21.01
C SER A 11 -9.45 -1.34 20.89
N ILE A 12 -8.68 -1.96 21.78
CA ILE A 12 -7.23 -1.98 21.74
C ILE A 12 -6.79 -3.43 21.57
N ASP A 13 -5.87 -3.68 20.63
CA ASP A 13 -5.29 -5.00 20.42
C ASP A 13 -3.78 -4.95 20.66
N ALA A 14 -3.24 -6.01 21.25
CA ALA A 14 -1.80 -6.22 21.40
C ALA A 14 -1.46 -7.66 21.02
N SER A 15 -0.57 -7.84 20.05
CA SER A 15 -0.13 -9.17 19.60
C SER A 15 1.37 -9.24 19.48
N TYR A 16 1.94 -10.32 20.00
CA TYR A 16 3.30 -10.70 19.71
C TYR A 16 3.31 -11.56 18.45
N PHE A 17 4.33 -11.40 17.62
CA PHE A 17 4.52 -12.21 16.42
C PHE A 17 5.95 -12.72 16.30
N TYR A 18 6.08 -13.87 15.65
CA TYR A 18 7.34 -14.52 15.33
C TYR A 18 7.24 -15.11 13.91
N GLY A 19 8.27 -14.92 13.09
CA GLY A 19 8.16 -15.21 11.67
C GLY A 19 9.48 -15.42 10.93
N SER A 20 9.39 -15.36 9.61
CA SER A 20 10.52 -15.51 8.69
C SER A 20 10.43 -14.48 7.57
N ILE A 21 11.58 -14.02 7.10
CA ILE A 21 11.65 -13.22 5.88
C ILE A 21 11.45 -14.16 4.69
N LEU A 22 10.51 -13.84 3.81
CA LEU A 22 10.30 -14.51 2.54
C LEU A 22 11.34 -14.05 1.52
N GLU A 23 12.11 -15.01 1.00
CA GLU A 23 13.03 -14.80 -0.11
C GLU A 23 12.24 -14.58 -1.40
N HIS A 24 11.86 -13.34 -1.65
CA HIS A 24 11.18 -12.91 -2.87
C HIS A 24 12.18 -12.35 -3.91
N ASN A 25 13.44 -12.16 -3.49
CA ASN A 25 14.54 -11.69 -4.33
C ASN A 25 15.83 -12.40 -3.85
N PRO A 26 16.58 -13.10 -4.72
CA PRO A 26 17.78 -13.82 -4.31
C PRO A 26 18.88 -12.91 -3.75
N HIS A 27 18.86 -11.62 -4.10
CA HIS A 27 19.81 -10.63 -3.59
C HIS A 27 19.67 -10.34 -2.10
N ILE A 28 18.58 -10.73 -1.43
CA ILE A 28 18.43 -10.54 0.02
C ILE A 28 18.69 -11.81 0.83
N SER A 29 18.99 -12.94 0.18
CA SER A 29 19.17 -14.25 0.83
C SER A 29 20.21 -14.20 1.97
N HIS A 30 21.31 -13.45 1.80
CA HIS A 30 22.35 -13.28 2.82
C HIS A 30 21.91 -12.47 4.05
N LEU A 31 20.77 -11.77 3.97
CA LEU A 31 20.17 -11.04 5.09
C LEU A 31 19.16 -11.88 5.87
N ILE A 32 18.74 -13.04 5.35
CA ILE A 32 17.78 -13.96 5.98
C ILE A 32 18.54 -14.91 6.90
N THR A 33 18.97 -14.40 8.05
CA THR A 33 19.83 -15.14 9.00
C THR A 33 19.10 -15.60 10.26
N GLY A 34 17.86 -15.20 10.45
CA GLY A 34 17.10 -15.47 11.66
C GLY A 34 15.60 -15.28 11.46
N HIS A 35 14.88 -15.24 12.57
CA HIS A 35 13.42 -15.19 12.61
C HIS A 35 12.97 -13.87 13.20
N PRO A 36 12.47 -12.93 12.38
CA PRO A 36 11.98 -11.66 12.90
C PRO A 36 10.85 -11.87 13.91
N GLU A 37 10.84 -11.03 14.94
CA GLU A 37 9.82 -11.04 15.97
C GLU A 37 9.45 -9.61 16.37
N GLY A 38 8.32 -9.46 17.04
CA GLY A 38 7.91 -8.14 17.46
C GLY A 38 6.49 -8.04 17.98
N LEU A 39 5.98 -6.81 17.97
CA LEU A 39 4.66 -6.46 18.48
C LEU A 39 3.84 -5.75 17.43
N ILE A 40 2.55 -6.08 17.35
CA ILE A 40 1.53 -5.31 16.64
C ILE A 40 0.57 -4.77 17.71
N LEU A 41 0.50 -3.45 17.82
CA LEU A 41 -0.46 -2.75 18.66
C LEU A 41 -1.49 -2.10 17.75
N SER A 42 -2.78 -2.20 18.07
CA SER A 42 -3.86 -1.59 17.28
C SER A 42 -4.83 -0.82 18.16
N PHE A 43 -5.27 0.33 17.67
CA PHE A 43 -6.41 1.06 18.19
C PHE A 43 -7.49 1.08 17.11
N ASN A 44 -8.65 0.51 17.40
CA ASN A 44 -9.72 0.30 16.44
C ASN A 44 -10.96 1.08 16.88
N GLN A 45 -11.58 1.79 15.96
CA GLN A 45 -12.96 2.22 16.07
C GLN A 45 -13.85 1.12 15.48
N LYS A 46 -14.75 0.57 16.30
CA LYS A 46 -15.76 -0.38 15.87
C LYS A 46 -16.84 0.34 15.06
N THR A 47 -17.38 -0.34 14.06
CA THR A 47 -18.48 0.18 13.25
C THR A 47 -19.73 -0.67 13.43
N TYR A 48 -20.91 -0.03 13.40
CA TYR A 48 -22.19 -0.68 13.69
C TYR A 48 -23.29 -0.31 12.69
N GLY A 49 -22.97 0.41 11.62
CA GLY A 49 -23.94 0.79 10.58
C GLY A 49 -24.46 2.21 10.73
N LEU A 50 -23.79 3.06 11.51
CA LEU A 50 -24.12 4.49 11.64
C LEU A 50 -24.01 5.18 10.28
N GLU A 51 -23.08 4.71 9.46
CA GLU A 51 -22.89 5.16 8.09
C GLU A 51 -23.19 4.03 7.09
N ALA A 52 -23.84 4.36 5.98
CA ALA A 52 -24.31 3.37 5.00
C ALA A 52 -23.20 2.48 4.40
N TRP A 53 -21.95 2.94 4.41
CA TRP A 53 -20.81 2.16 3.92
C TRP A 53 -20.41 1.04 4.90
N GLU A 54 -20.65 1.20 6.20
CA GLU A 54 -20.24 0.25 7.25
C GLU A 54 -20.95 -1.09 7.05
N SER A 55 -22.29 -1.08 7.04
CA SER A 55 -23.10 -2.28 6.81
C SER A 55 -22.88 -2.88 5.41
N ARG A 56 -22.51 -2.06 4.41
CA ARG A 56 -22.18 -2.53 3.05
C ARG A 56 -20.91 -3.39 3.02
N TYR A 57 -19.99 -3.20 3.95
CA TYR A 57 -18.73 -3.95 4.08
C TYR A 57 -18.71 -4.86 5.30
N ASN A 58 -19.88 -5.23 5.83
CA ASN A 58 -20.01 -6.08 7.00
C ASN A 58 -19.33 -5.50 8.26
N TYR A 59 -19.52 -4.19 8.47
CA TYR A 59 -19.11 -3.48 9.67
C TYR A 59 -17.62 -3.64 9.97
N PRO A 60 -16.74 -3.15 9.07
CA PRO A 60 -15.31 -3.27 9.25
C PRO A 60 -14.81 -2.30 10.33
N ASP A 61 -13.75 -2.69 11.03
CA ASP A 61 -13.05 -1.80 11.94
C ASP A 61 -12.20 -0.80 11.13
N VAL A 62 -12.09 0.42 11.65
CA VAL A 62 -11.19 1.46 11.12
C VAL A 62 -10.27 1.88 12.24
N GLY A 63 -8.97 1.96 11.99
CA GLY A 63 -8.07 2.26 13.08
C GLY A 63 -6.65 2.56 12.66
N PHE A 64 -5.79 2.60 13.67
CA PHE A 64 -4.36 2.76 13.52
C PHE A 64 -3.64 1.58 14.15
N SER A 65 -2.54 1.16 13.52
CA SER A 65 -1.64 0.17 14.12
C SER A 65 -0.24 0.70 14.21
N PHE A 66 0.46 0.22 15.22
CA PHE A 66 1.90 0.37 15.38
C PHE A 66 2.55 -1.01 15.33
N THR A 67 3.69 -1.13 14.66
CA THR A 67 4.50 -2.34 14.66
C THR A 67 5.91 -2.04 15.14
N TYR A 68 6.38 -2.81 16.11
CA TYR A 68 7.82 -2.96 16.37
C TYR A 68 8.25 -4.30 15.81
N GLN A 69 9.37 -4.34 15.10
CA GLN A 69 9.91 -5.57 14.53
C GLN A 69 11.43 -5.59 14.62
N ASP A 70 11.98 -6.55 15.36
CA ASP A 70 13.41 -6.89 15.34
C ASP A 70 13.64 -7.89 14.19
N MET A 71 14.51 -7.53 13.24
CA MET A 71 14.78 -8.37 12.07
C MET A 71 15.73 -9.54 12.37
N LYS A 72 16.30 -9.61 13.58
CA LYS A 72 17.31 -10.61 13.99
C LYS A 72 18.51 -10.69 13.04
N ASN A 73 18.87 -9.54 12.49
CA ASN A 73 20.04 -9.36 11.64
C ASN A 73 20.62 -7.96 11.88
N THR A 74 21.91 -7.88 12.22
CA THR A 74 22.57 -6.61 12.58
C THR A 74 22.58 -5.58 11.44
N TYR A 75 22.53 -6.02 10.18
CA TYR A 75 22.51 -5.12 9.02
C TYR A 75 21.11 -4.58 8.73
N LEU A 76 20.06 -5.39 8.99
CA LEU A 76 18.66 -4.97 8.85
C LEU A 76 18.16 -4.16 10.06
N GLY A 77 18.66 -4.48 11.26
CA GLY A 77 18.30 -3.82 12.51
C GLY A 77 16.84 -4.05 12.90
N GLU A 78 16.20 -2.98 13.37
CA GLU A 78 14.81 -2.96 13.83
C GLU A 78 13.98 -2.01 12.97
N ASN A 79 12.68 -2.27 12.89
CA ASN A 79 11.71 -1.47 12.17
C ASN A 79 10.56 -1.05 13.08
N TYR A 80 10.17 0.23 12.96
CA TYR A 80 9.05 0.84 13.68
C TYR A 80 8.04 1.36 12.66
N GLY A 81 6.89 0.72 12.54
CA GLY A 81 5.85 1.04 11.57
C GLY A 81 4.64 1.70 12.22
N LEU A 82 4.02 2.64 11.50
CA LEU A 82 2.74 3.26 11.86
C LEU A 82 1.81 3.23 10.65
N TYR A 83 0.59 2.73 10.84
CA TYR A 83 -0.34 2.39 9.76
C TYR A 83 -1.73 2.93 10.07
N ALA A 84 -2.43 3.40 9.03
CA ALA A 84 -3.88 3.40 9.03
C ALA A 84 -4.36 2.05 8.49
N HIS A 85 -5.39 1.46 9.09
CA HIS A 85 -5.86 0.13 8.72
C HIS A 85 -7.39 0.03 8.60
N LEU A 86 -7.82 -1.00 7.88
CA LEU A 86 -9.19 -1.51 7.84
C LEU A 86 -9.21 -2.98 8.24
N GLY A 87 -10.16 -3.38 9.11
CA GLY A 87 -10.36 -4.76 9.55
C GLY A 87 -11.70 -5.33 9.09
N PHE A 88 -11.71 -6.27 8.16
CA PHE A 88 -12.92 -6.86 7.58
C PHE A 88 -13.27 -8.19 8.25
N TYR A 89 -14.54 -8.36 8.59
CA TYR A 89 -15.00 -9.54 9.32
C TYR A 89 -15.70 -10.58 8.43
N PHE A 90 -15.45 -11.85 8.74
CA PHE A 90 -16.00 -13.03 8.09
C PHE A 90 -16.35 -14.08 9.15
N LEU A 91 -17.05 -15.16 8.75
CA LEU A 91 -17.38 -16.30 9.61
C LEU A 91 -18.01 -15.87 10.95
N ASN A 92 -19.13 -15.15 10.90
CA ASN A 92 -19.80 -14.59 12.07
C ASN A 92 -18.88 -13.72 12.95
N ARG A 93 -17.97 -12.99 12.30
CA ARG A 93 -16.97 -12.10 12.92
C ARG A 93 -15.88 -12.81 13.72
N HIS A 94 -15.75 -14.13 13.59
CA HIS A 94 -14.61 -14.87 14.18
C HIS A 94 -13.33 -14.78 13.36
N LEU A 95 -13.42 -14.45 12.07
CA LEU A 95 -12.25 -14.22 11.22
C LEU A 95 -12.19 -12.74 10.83
N GLN A 96 -11.06 -12.10 11.09
CA GLN A 96 -10.78 -10.72 10.71
C GLN A 96 -9.61 -10.66 9.72
N LEU A 97 -9.80 -10.03 8.58
CA LEU A 97 -8.74 -9.67 7.64
C LEU A 97 -8.42 -8.18 7.79
N LYS A 98 -7.23 -7.85 8.29
CA LYS A 98 -6.76 -6.49 8.47
C LYS A 98 -5.77 -6.11 7.36
N VAL A 99 -5.94 -4.93 6.78
CA VAL A 99 -5.00 -4.35 5.81
C VAL A 99 -4.58 -2.98 6.33
N GLY A 100 -3.28 -2.80 6.52
CA GLY A 100 -2.69 -1.55 6.98
C GLY A 100 -1.70 -0.99 5.96
N GLN A 101 -1.81 0.31 5.68
CA GLN A 101 -0.83 1.05 4.90
C GLN A 101 -0.26 2.18 5.75
N GLY A 102 1.06 2.34 5.70
CA GLY A 102 1.78 3.18 6.62
C GLY A 102 3.17 3.58 6.17
N LEU A 103 3.89 4.16 7.12
CA LEU A 103 5.31 4.44 7.02
C LEU A 103 6.04 3.67 8.11
N ALA A 104 7.29 3.34 7.86
CA ALA A 104 8.18 2.74 8.84
C ALA A 104 9.52 3.46 8.91
N VAL A 105 10.13 3.42 10.10
CA VAL A 105 11.50 3.86 10.34
C VAL A 105 12.34 2.63 10.58
N THR A 106 13.38 2.43 9.77
CA THR A 106 14.42 1.42 10.01
C THR A 106 15.55 2.02 10.81
N THR A 107 16.13 1.24 11.74
CA THR A 107 17.30 1.67 12.49
C THR A 107 18.57 1.64 11.65
N ASN A 108 18.67 0.71 10.69
CA ASN A 108 19.92 0.39 10.01
C ASN A 108 19.75 0.39 8.49
N PRO A 109 19.48 1.56 7.85
CA PRO A 109 19.45 1.63 6.39
C PRO A 109 20.85 1.38 5.79
N TYR A 110 20.90 1.15 4.48
CA TYR A 110 22.12 1.09 3.68
C TYR A 110 22.98 2.34 3.87
N HIS A 111 24.29 2.13 3.99
CA HIS A 111 25.29 3.18 3.89
C HIS A 111 26.58 2.60 3.31
N PRO A 112 27.22 3.27 2.33
CA PRO A 112 28.40 2.72 1.65
C PRO A 112 29.55 2.39 2.59
N ASP A 113 29.78 3.19 3.64
CA ASP A 113 30.93 3.00 4.51
C ASP A 113 30.67 2.10 5.73
N ASN A 114 29.46 2.08 6.30
CA ASN A 114 29.20 1.46 7.60
C ASN A 114 28.11 0.37 7.59
N ASN A 115 27.31 0.26 6.53
CA ASN A 115 26.27 -0.76 6.39
C ASN A 115 26.01 -1.11 4.93
N TYR A 116 27.07 -1.41 4.19
CA TYR A 116 26.97 -1.72 2.75
C TYR A 116 26.33 -3.09 2.48
N ILE A 117 26.21 -3.94 3.51
CA ILE A 117 25.61 -5.27 3.43
C ILE A 117 24.08 -5.19 3.32
N ASN A 118 23.45 -4.17 3.89
CA ASN A 118 22.00 -3.98 3.80
C ASN A 118 21.59 -3.46 2.42
N ASN A 119 21.32 -4.36 1.48
CA ASN A 119 20.75 -4.00 0.18
C ASN A 119 19.21 -4.03 0.14
N ALA A 120 18.55 -4.18 1.29
CA ALA A 120 17.09 -4.18 1.38
C ALA A 120 16.54 -2.75 1.56
N TYR A 121 17.18 -1.93 2.40
CA TYR A 121 16.64 -0.64 2.85
C TYR A 121 17.54 0.55 2.47
N GLY A 122 17.26 1.24 1.37
CA GLY A 122 18.07 2.40 0.93
C GLY A 122 17.85 3.68 1.73
N SER A 123 16.76 3.77 2.49
CA SER A 123 16.35 4.96 3.22
C SER A 123 15.92 4.63 4.65
N ARG A 124 16.09 5.60 5.56
CA ARG A 124 15.66 5.48 6.96
C ARG A 124 14.14 5.43 7.10
N ILE A 125 13.43 6.18 6.26
CA ILE A 125 11.96 6.17 6.17
C ILE A 125 11.57 5.29 4.99
N MET A 126 10.64 4.37 5.22
CA MET A 126 10.13 3.41 4.25
C MET A 126 8.60 3.50 4.20
N SER A 127 8.02 3.14 3.07
CA SER A 127 6.63 2.69 3.01
C SER A 127 6.52 1.33 3.70
N SER A 128 5.43 1.12 4.42
CA SER A 128 5.13 -0.19 4.98
C SER A 128 3.68 -0.57 4.75
N THR A 129 3.48 -1.81 4.34
CA THR A 129 2.15 -2.42 4.21
C THR A 129 2.11 -3.66 5.07
N TYR A 130 1.03 -3.87 5.81
CA TYR A 130 0.80 -5.18 6.42
C TYR A 130 -0.59 -5.72 6.11
N PHE A 131 -0.65 -7.03 6.00
CA PHE A 131 -1.86 -7.82 5.91
C PHE A 131 -1.88 -8.76 7.11
N SER A 132 -3.02 -8.92 7.77
CA SER A 132 -3.17 -9.98 8.78
C SER A 132 -4.51 -10.67 8.68
N GLY A 133 -4.51 -11.98 8.85
CA GLY A 133 -5.70 -12.81 8.99
C GLY A 133 -5.73 -13.41 10.37
N ASN A 134 -6.69 -13.00 11.20
CA ASN A 134 -6.77 -13.38 12.61
C ASN A 134 -8.10 -14.07 12.90
N PHE A 135 -8.03 -15.19 13.60
CA PHE A 135 -9.13 -15.60 14.46
C PHE A 135 -9.23 -14.60 15.61
N SER A 136 -10.43 -14.04 15.83
CA SER A 136 -10.70 -13.09 16.91
C SER A 136 -11.89 -13.56 17.74
N ALA A 137 -11.68 -13.67 19.03
CA ALA A 137 -12.71 -13.87 20.03
C ALA A 137 -12.68 -12.65 20.97
N GLU A 138 -13.71 -11.82 20.90
CA GLU A 138 -13.81 -10.58 21.68
C GLU A 138 -14.64 -10.79 22.95
N ASN A 139 -14.39 -9.99 23.98
CA ASN A 139 -15.20 -9.93 25.21
C ASN A 139 -15.45 -11.29 25.90
N ILE A 140 -14.40 -12.10 26.08
CA ILE A 140 -14.44 -13.37 26.81
C ILE A 140 -14.58 -13.12 28.32
N TYR A 141 -13.90 -12.10 28.85
CA TYR A 141 -13.93 -11.74 30.27
C TYR A 141 -13.79 -10.24 30.47
N HIS A 142 -14.87 -9.55 30.86
CA HIS A 142 -14.91 -8.11 31.12
C HIS A 142 -14.18 -7.28 30.05
N GLY A 143 -14.55 -7.46 28.78
CA GLY A 143 -13.96 -6.76 27.64
C GLY A 143 -12.69 -7.40 27.07
N ILE A 144 -12.00 -8.25 27.84
CA ILE A 144 -10.79 -8.95 27.38
C ILE A 144 -11.18 -10.11 26.48
N GLY A 145 -10.54 -10.19 25.32
CA GLY A 145 -10.60 -11.30 24.39
C GLY A 145 -9.21 -11.72 23.90
N PHE A 146 -9.18 -12.70 23.00
CA PHE A 146 -7.97 -13.27 22.43
C PHE A 146 -8.01 -13.23 20.91
N GLN A 147 -6.83 -13.13 20.30
CA GLN A 147 -6.67 -13.27 18.87
C GLN A 147 -5.40 -14.04 18.51
N ALA A 148 -5.48 -14.80 17.42
CA ALA A 148 -4.33 -15.47 16.83
C ALA A 148 -4.46 -15.51 15.31
N GLY A 149 -3.34 -15.47 14.60
CA GLY A 149 -3.38 -15.35 13.16
C GLY A 149 -2.03 -15.41 12.47
N ILE A 150 -2.07 -15.05 11.19
CA ILE A 150 -0.90 -14.92 10.32
C ILE A 150 -0.85 -13.48 9.82
N SER A 151 0.35 -12.91 9.79
CA SER A 151 0.61 -11.58 9.27
C SER A 151 1.69 -11.60 8.19
N LEU A 152 1.54 -10.73 7.20
CA LEU A 152 2.56 -10.39 6.21
C LEU A 152 2.90 -8.92 6.38
N ILE A 153 4.16 -8.59 6.63
CA ILE A 153 4.64 -7.20 6.79
C ILE A 153 5.68 -6.93 5.70
N HIS A 154 5.46 -5.89 4.90
CA HIS A 154 6.31 -5.48 3.79
C HIS A 154 6.95 -4.12 4.07
N TYR A 155 8.26 -4.01 3.91
CA TYR A 155 9.02 -2.76 4.03
C TYR A 155 9.78 -2.46 2.74
N SER A 156 9.53 -1.29 2.14
CA SER A 156 10.26 -0.79 0.97
C SER A 156 10.25 0.73 0.90
N ASN A 157 11.06 1.32 0.03
CA ASN A 157 11.00 2.76 -0.25
C ASN A 157 10.50 3.10 -1.66
N ALA A 158 9.96 2.10 -2.37
CA ALA A 158 9.42 2.21 -3.72
C ALA A 158 10.35 2.94 -4.70
N ASP A 159 11.64 2.57 -4.64
CA ASP A 159 12.73 3.07 -5.48
C ASP A 159 12.97 4.57 -5.38
N PHE A 160 12.53 5.18 -4.27
CA PHE A 160 12.90 6.56 -3.95
C PHE A 160 14.41 6.69 -3.70
N LYS A 161 15.05 5.64 -3.17
CA LYS A 161 16.50 5.58 -2.95
C LYS A 161 17.03 4.15 -3.05
N SER A 162 17.99 3.91 -3.96
CA SER A 162 18.66 2.62 -4.10
C SER A 162 19.72 2.41 -3.00
N PRO A 163 19.92 1.17 -2.52
CA PRO A 163 19.22 -0.07 -2.92
C PRO A 163 17.82 -0.20 -2.30
N ASN A 164 16.94 -0.99 -2.89
CA ASN A 164 15.59 -1.22 -2.37
C ASN A 164 15.10 -2.64 -2.73
N ASN A 165 15.86 -3.67 -2.36
CA ASN A 165 15.38 -5.04 -2.54
C ASN A 165 14.23 -5.40 -1.58
N SER A 166 13.95 -4.55 -0.58
CA SER A 166 12.83 -4.68 0.36
C SER A 166 12.91 -5.92 1.26
N THR A 167 12.00 -6.03 2.22
CA THR A 167 11.77 -7.27 2.97
C THR A 167 10.28 -7.57 3.09
N ASN A 168 9.96 -8.86 3.15
CA ASN A 168 8.63 -9.40 3.39
C ASN A 168 8.71 -10.38 4.55
N THR A 169 8.07 -10.08 5.68
CA THR A 169 8.02 -11.01 6.82
C THR A 169 6.66 -11.68 6.88
N ILE A 170 6.64 -13.01 6.78
CA ILE A 170 5.47 -13.81 7.16
C ILE A 170 5.63 -14.24 8.61
N ALA A 171 4.62 -14.01 9.44
CA ALA A 171 4.69 -14.28 10.87
C ALA A 171 3.39 -14.91 11.38
N ILE A 172 3.51 -15.78 12.37
CA ILE A 172 2.38 -16.17 13.22
C ILE A 172 2.29 -15.17 14.37
N SER A 173 1.06 -14.85 14.78
CA SER A 173 0.81 -13.90 15.86
C SER A 173 -0.22 -14.43 16.85
N ALA A 174 -0.05 -14.08 18.12
CA ALA A 174 -1.02 -14.33 19.18
C ALA A 174 -1.06 -13.15 20.14
N GLY A 175 -2.23 -12.86 20.69
CA GLY A 175 -2.42 -11.66 21.47
C GLY A 175 -3.78 -11.52 22.13
N LEU A 176 -3.96 -10.39 22.78
CA LEU A 176 -5.20 -10.01 23.46
C LEU A 176 -5.85 -8.83 22.75
N ASN A 177 -7.17 -8.77 22.83
CA ASN A 177 -7.95 -7.59 22.47
C ASN A 177 -8.74 -7.14 23.71
N TYR A 178 -9.01 -5.84 23.81
CA TYR A 178 -9.80 -5.25 24.87
C TYR A 178 -10.83 -4.31 24.29
N LEU A 179 -12.11 -4.62 24.49
CA LEU A 179 -13.23 -3.76 24.14
C LEU A 179 -13.47 -2.76 25.27
N LEU A 180 -13.35 -1.46 24.97
CA LEU A 180 -13.45 -0.40 25.99
C LEU A 180 -14.87 -0.33 26.59
N ASP A 181 -15.88 -0.31 25.73
CA ASP A 181 -17.30 -0.20 26.10
C ASP A 181 -17.98 -1.58 26.10
N HIS A 182 -17.40 -2.53 26.84
CA HIS A 182 -17.80 -3.94 26.78
C HIS A 182 -19.13 -4.28 27.48
N GLU A 183 -19.62 -3.40 28.35
CA GLU A 183 -20.89 -3.57 29.07
C GLU A 183 -22.10 -3.13 28.22
N GLU A 184 -21.87 -2.31 27.20
CA GLU A 184 -22.93 -1.77 26.35
C GLU A 184 -23.37 -2.80 25.28
N PRO A 185 -24.69 -3.03 25.11
CA PRO A 185 -25.19 -3.99 24.13
C PRO A 185 -24.90 -3.53 22.70
N VAL A 186 -24.14 -4.34 21.96
CA VAL A 186 -23.83 -4.08 20.55
C VAL A 186 -25.07 -4.28 19.69
N THR A 187 -25.54 -3.20 19.05
CA THR A 187 -26.66 -3.26 18.10
C THR A 187 -26.20 -2.89 16.70
N TYR A 188 -26.17 -3.87 15.79
CA TYR A 188 -25.87 -3.63 14.38
C TYR A 188 -27.09 -3.06 13.67
N ILE A 189 -26.95 -1.87 13.07
CA ILE A 189 -27.96 -1.27 12.21
C ILE A 189 -27.95 -2.04 10.88
N PRO A 190 -29.00 -2.81 10.56
CA PRO A 190 -29.00 -3.69 9.41
C PRO A 190 -28.88 -2.90 8.11
N ARG A 191 -28.22 -3.51 7.13
CA ARG A 191 -28.14 -2.92 5.79
C ARG A 191 -29.54 -2.73 5.21
N GLN A 192 -29.90 -1.49 4.90
CA GLN A 192 -31.13 -1.19 4.18
C GLN A 192 -31.04 -1.68 2.73
N SER A 193 -32.18 -2.07 2.16
CA SER A 193 -32.25 -2.43 0.74
C SER A 193 -31.90 -1.20 -0.11
N GLU A 194 -30.68 -1.19 -0.64
CA GLU A 194 -30.23 -0.17 -1.58
C GLU A 194 -30.54 -0.66 -2.99
N GLY A 195 -31.35 0.10 -3.74
CA GLY A 195 -31.61 -0.16 -5.16
C GLY A 195 -30.33 -0.12 -6.02
N ARG A 196 -30.48 -0.42 -7.31
CA ARG A 196 -29.37 -0.32 -8.28
C ARG A 196 -28.78 1.10 -8.26
N TYR A 197 -27.47 1.19 -8.32
CA TYR A 197 -26.74 2.46 -8.29
C TYR A 197 -25.73 2.52 -9.43
N THR A 198 -25.78 3.57 -10.22
CA THR A 198 -24.81 3.88 -11.27
C THR A 198 -24.72 5.40 -11.42
N GLU A 199 -23.56 5.89 -11.84
CA GLU A 199 -23.37 7.29 -12.22
C GLU A 199 -23.11 7.38 -13.73
N PRO A 200 -23.25 8.55 -14.36
CA PRO A 200 -22.80 8.79 -15.73
C PRO A 200 -21.31 8.45 -15.93
N ILE A 201 -20.87 8.50 -17.18
CA ILE A 201 -19.44 8.43 -17.47
C ILE A 201 -18.83 9.79 -17.09
N HIS A 202 -17.74 9.77 -16.34
CA HIS A 202 -16.95 10.97 -16.06
C HIS A 202 -15.63 10.93 -16.82
N TYR A 203 -15.09 12.11 -17.11
CA TYR A 203 -13.78 12.24 -17.73
C TYR A 203 -12.79 12.81 -16.72
N ASN A 204 -11.70 12.10 -16.51
CA ASN A 204 -10.71 12.45 -15.51
C ASN A 204 -9.41 12.86 -16.17
N PHE A 205 -8.86 13.98 -15.71
CA PHE A 205 -7.54 14.47 -16.10
C PHE A 205 -6.65 14.47 -14.88
N VAL A 206 -5.52 13.77 -14.95
CA VAL A 206 -4.68 13.52 -13.78
C VAL A 206 -3.23 13.83 -14.09
N LEU A 207 -2.64 14.65 -13.23
CA LEU A 207 -1.22 14.92 -13.18
C LEU A 207 -0.61 14.06 -12.08
N ARG A 208 0.38 13.23 -12.40
CA ARG A 208 1.13 12.45 -11.42
C ARG A 208 2.60 12.79 -11.47
N SER A 209 3.23 12.87 -10.31
CA SER A 209 4.65 13.15 -10.20
C SER A 209 5.21 12.55 -8.91
N GLY A 210 6.53 12.51 -8.83
CA GLY A 210 7.30 11.92 -7.76
C GLY A 210 8.77 11.94 -8.13
N ALA A 211 9.55 11.14 -7.42
CA ALA A 211 10.94 10.89 -7.77
C ALA A 211 11.26 9.41 -7.60
N ASN A 212 12.11 8.90 -8.48
CA ASN A 212 12.63 7.54 -8.43
C ASN A 212 14.10 7.52 -8.89
N THR A 213 14.81 6.45 -8.59
CA THR A 213 16.20 6.25 -9.02
C THR A 213 16.28 5.43 -10.30
N ILE A 214 17.50 5.26 -10.82
CA ILE A 214 17.77 4.38 -11.96
C ILE A 214 18.03 2.92 -11.54
N GLY A 215 17.75 2.56 -10.28
CA GLY A 215 18.00 1.21 -9.74
C GLY A 215 19.46 0.92 -9.35
N ILE A 216 20.37 1.87 -9.53
CA ILE A 216 21.81 1.70 -9.25
C ILE A 216 22.16 2.34 -7.91
N ILE A 217 22.88 1.60 -7.06
CA ILE A 217 23.33 2.09 -5.75
C ILE A 217 24.20 3.34 -5.92
N GLY A 218 23.89 4.39 -5.16
CA GLY A 218 24.58 5.68 -5.23
C GLY A 218 24.05 6.63 -6.30
N SER A 219 23.10 6.20 -7.13
CA SER A 219 22.41 7.10 -8.06
C SER A 219 21.53 8.12 -7.33
N LYS A 220 21.34 9.28 -7.98
CA LYS A 220 20.42 10.32 -7.50
C LYS A 220 18.98 9.88 -7.77
N SER A 221 18.05 10.46 -7.01
CA SER A 221 16.63 10.39 -7.33
C SER A 221 16.30 11.48 -8.35
N TYR A 222 15.52 11.13 -9.36
CA TYR A 222 15.16 12.01 -10.46
C TYR A 222 13.64 12.18 -10.52
N PRO A 223 13.16 13.38 -10.89
CA PRO A 223 11.73 13.61 -11.00
C PRO A 223 11.15 12.93 -12.24
N PHE A 224 9.85 12.63 -12.16
CA PHE A 224 9.07 12.22 -13.33
C PHE A 224 7.73 12.94 -13.37
N LEU A 225 7.09 12.90 -14.54
CA LEU A 225 5.76 13.41 -14.79
C LEU A 225 4.96 12.40 -15.61
N THR A 226 3.76 12.08 -15.14
CA THR A 226 2.78 11.29 -15.89
C THR A 226 1.53 12.14 -16.10
N LEU A 227 1.12 12.30 -17.35
CA LEU A 227 -0.14 12.92 -17.73
C LEU A 227 -1.12 11.82 -18.09
N SER A 228 -2.33 11.83 -17.54
CA SER A 228 -3.35 10.84 -17.91
C SER A 228 -4.71 11.44 -18.12
N ALA A 229 -5.42 10.86 -19.09
CA ALA A 229 -6.81 11.12 -19.35
C ALA A 229 -7.56 9.78 -19.39
N TYR A 230 -8.66 9.66 -18.65
CA TYR A 230 -9.43 8.43 -18.62
C TYR A 230 -10.93 8.67 -18.42
N ALA A 231 -11.73 7.77 -18.94
CA ALA A 231 -13.15 7.69 -18.64
C ALA A 231 -13.35 6.74 -17.46
N ASP A 232 -14.26 7.09 -16.54
CA ASP A 232 -14.73 6.18 -15.51
C ASP A 232 -16.25 5.99 -15.56
N LYS A 233 -16.69 4.82 -15.11
CA LYS A 233 -18.09 4.47 -14.97
C LYS A 233 -18.33 3.80 -13.63
N ARG A 234 -19.08 4.48 -12.76
CA ARG A 234 -19.53 3.85 -11.51
C ARG A 234 -20.66 2.87 -11.78
N VAL A 235 -20.37 1.59 -11.58
CA VAL A 235 -21.29 0.47 -11.84
C VAL A 235 -22.00 0.00 -10.57
N SER A 236 -21.49 0.38 -9.40
CA SER A 236 -22.14 0.15 -8.11
C SER A 236 -21.70 1.17 -7.07
N ARG A 237 -22.32 1.16 -5.88
CA ARG A 237 -21.86 1.99 -4.75
C ARG A 237 -20.43 1.68 -4.32
N LYS A 238 -19.90 0.51 -4.67
CA LYS A 238 -18.54 0.06 -4.33
C LYS A 238 -17.55 0.21 -5.49
N SER A 239 -18.01 0.01 -6.72
CA SER A 239 -17.12 -0.28 -7.85
C SER A 239 -17.29 0.72 -8.97
N THR A 240 -16.15 1.21 -9.44
CA THR A 240 -16.00 2.06 -10.61
C THR A 240 -15.00 1.42 -11.55
N LEU A 241 -15.34 1.33 -12.84
CA LEU A 241 -14.46 0.85 -13.89
C LEU A 241 -13.79 2.04 -14.57
N GLN A 242 -12.53 1.90 -14.94
CA GLN A 242 -11.71 2.94 -15.55
C GLN A 242 -11.11 2.43 -16.85
N ALA A 243 -11.01 3.29 -17.86
CA ALA A 243 -10.26 3.03 -19.08
C ALA A 243 -9.67 4.32 -19.61
N GLY A 244 -8.39 4.33 -19.96
CA GLY A 244 -7.75 5.55 -20.43
C GLY A 244 -6.35 5.39 -20.97
N ALA A 245 -5.70 6.53 -21.17
CA ALA A 245 -4.36 6.64 -21.74
C ALA A 245 -3.48 7.56 -20.88
N GLU A 246 -2.18 7.33 -20.97
CA GLU A 246 -1.17 8.00 -20.18
C GLU A 246 0.07 8.31 -21.00
N PHE A 247 0.73 9.41 -20.67
CA PHE A 247 2.00 9.82 -21.23
C PHE A 247 3.01 10.02 -20.10
N PHE A 248 4.18 9.43 -20.27
CA PHE A 248 5.21 9.32 -19.23
C PHE A 248 6.49 10.03 -19.66
N ILE A 249 6.96 10.91 -18.79
CA ILE A 249 8.23 11.62 -18.91
C ILE A 249 9.03 11.29 -17.66
N SER A 250 10.18 10.64 -17.79
CA SER A 250 10.99 10.23 -16.64
C SER A 250 12.43 10.64 -16.84
N ARG A 251 12.93 11.51 -15.96
CA ARG A 251 14.35 11.87 -15.99
C ARG A 251 15.22 10.69 -15.55
N ALA A 252 14.73 9.81 -14.69
CA ALA A 252 15.42 8.56 -14.36
C ALA A 252 15.64 7.68 -15.60
N MET A 253 14.66 7.61 -16.51
CA MET A 253 14.81 6.85 -17.75
C MET A 253 15.87 7.46 -18.67
N GLU A 254 15.88 8.79 -18.85
CA GLU A 254 16.92 9.50 -19.63
C GLU A 254 18.32 9.22 -19.06
N GLU A 255 18.46 9.28 -17.73
CA GLU A 255 19.73 9.06 -17.05
C GLU A 255 20.17 7.60 -17.10
N TYR A 256 19.22 6.65 -17.08
CA TYR A 256 19.50 5.24 -17.26
C TYR A 256 20.02 4.95 -18.68
N ILE A 257 19.38 5.49 -19.71
CA ILE A 257 19.82 5.39 -21.12
C ILE A 257 21.24 5.94 -21.26
N HIS A 258 21.49 7.13 -20.72
CA HIS A 258 22.83 7.72 -20.73
C HIS A 258 23.86 6.84 -20.00
N TYR A 259 23.53 6.39 -18.79
CA TYR A 259 24.40 5.50 -18.02
C TYR A 259 24.76 4.22 -18.79
N GLN A 260 23.79 3.59 -19.45
CA GLN A 260 24.02 2.39 -20.24
C GLN A 260 24.96 2.66 -21.42
N SER A 261 24.73 3.74 -22.18
CA SER A 261 25.55 4.10 -23.35
C SER A 261 27.02 4.35 -23.01
N VAL A 262 27.30 4.98 -21.86
CA VAL A 262 28.67 5.31 -21.43
C VAL A 262 29.35 4.12 -20.75
N THR A 263 28.61 3.35 -19.94
CA THR A 263 29.16 2.22 -19.19
C THR A 263 29.41 1.00 -20.07
N PHE A 264 28.54 0.77 -21.05
CA PHE A 264 28.59 -0.38 -21.96
C PHE A 264 28.63 0.11 -23.41
N PRO A 265 29.76 0.69 -23.86
CA PRO A 265 29.87 1.32 -25.19
C PRO A 265 29.77 0.33 -26.36
N TYR A 266 29.85 -0.98 -26.10
CA TYR A 266 29.62 -2.05 -27.08
C TYR A 266 28.26 -2.75 -26.89
N GLY A 267 27.40 -2.22 -26.02
CA GLY A 267 26.04 -2.69 -25.82
C GLY A 267 25.07 -2.15 -26.86
N ASP A 268 23.79 -2.44 -26.69
CA ASP A 268 22.74 -2.09 -27.64
C ASP A 268 22.19 -0.66 -27.47
N THR A 269 22.68 0.08 -26.47
CA THR A 269 22.19 1.43 -26.12
C THR A 269 23.13 2.50 -26.66
N SER A 270 22.67 3.33 -27.59
CA SER A 270 23.44 4.42 -28.19
C SER A 270 23.48 5.70 -27.33
N GLY A 271 22.46 5.91 -26.49
CA GLY A 271 22.30 7.11 -25.67
C GLY A 271 21.34 8.15 -26.27
N ASP A 272 20.90 7.95 -27.51
CA ASP A 272 19.99 8.85 -28.24
C ASP A 272 18.52 8.37 -28.22
N GLU A 273 18.24 7.26 -27.52
CA GLU A 273 16.91 6.68 -27.43
C GLU A 273 15.93 7.61 -26.70
N ASP A 274 14.66 7.57 -27.12
CA ASP A 274 13.63 8.38 -26.49
C ASP A 274 13.20 7.76 -25.15
N ALA A 275 13.38 8.50 -24.06
CA ALA A 275 12.98 8.06 -22.72
C ALA A 275 11.45 8.14 -22.47
N LYS A 276 10.70 8.79 -23.37
CA LYS A 276 9.26 8.98 -23.21
C LYS A 276 8.51 7.70 -23.48
N ARG A 277 7.41 7.49 -22.75
CA ARG A 277 6.50 6.36 -22.96
C ARG A 277 5.07 6.85 -23.10
N ALA A 278 4.24 6.10 -23.81
CA ALA A 278 2.80 6.28 -23.81
C ALA A 278 2.13 4.93 -23.60
N GLY A 279 1.04 4.91 -22.83
CA GLY A 279 0.35 3.69 -22.47
C GLY A 279 -1.16 3.84 -22.45
N VAL A 280 -1.83 2.69 -22.48
CA VAL A 280 -3.26 2.57 -22.23
C VAL A 280 -3.47 1.67 -21.02
N PHE A 281 -4.58 1.86 -20.31
CA PHE A 281 -4.89 1.04 -19.14
C PHE A 281 -6.38 0.76 -18.98
N LEU A 282 -6.65 -0.35 -18.29
CA LEU A 282 -7.94 -0.66 -17.69
C LEU A 282 -7.79 -0.66 -16.17
N GLY A 283 -8.81 -0.23 -15.47
CA GLY A 283 -8.75 -0.07 -14.01
C GLY A 283 -10.05 -0.35 -13.29
N HIS A 284 -9.91 -0.57 -12.01
CA HIS A 284 -10.98 -0.70 -11.03
C HIS A 284 -10.68 0.16 -9.82
N GLN A 285 -11.72 0.83 -9.35
CA GLN A 285 -11.70 1.59 -8.11
C GLN A 285 -12.74 1.01 -7.15
N LEU A 286 -12.27 0.65 -5.96
CA LEU A 286 -13.08 0.13 -4.85
C LEU A 286 -13.25 1.21 -3.77
N THR A 287 -14.46 1.72 -3.59
CA THR A 287 -14.74 2.85 -2.69
C THR A 287 -15.14 2.41 -1.28
N PHE A 288 -14.41 2.91 -0.29
CA PHE A 288 -14.64 2.79 1.15
C PHE A 288 -14.86 4.19 1.74
N ARG A 289 -16.12 4.59 1.92
CA ARG A 289 -16.49 5.95 2.35
C ARG A 289 -15.92 7.02 1.40
N LYS A 290 -14.95 7.82 1.87
CA LYS A 290 -14.23 8.84 1.08
C LYS A 290 -12.89 8.34 0.56
N LEU A 291 -12.43 7.16 0.97
CA LEU A 291 -11.19 6.57 0.46
C LEU A 291 -11.55 5.58 -0.65
N SER A 292 -10.71 5.44 -1.66
CA SER A 292 -10.86 4.39 -2.67
C SER A 292 -9.53 3.70 -2.92
N LEU A 293 -9.56 2.37 -3.05
CA LEU A 293 -8.44 1.58 -3.56
C LEU A 293 -8.51 1.60 -5.08
N ILE A 294 -7.45 2.05 -5.73
CA ILE A 294 -7.28 2.00 -7.19
C ILE A 294 -6.42 0.78 -7.52
N THR A 295 -6.82 0.06 -8.57
CA THR A 295 -6.02 -0.99 -9.22
C THR A 295 -6.12 -0.81 -10.72
N GLN A 296 -5.00 -0.79 -11.43
CA GLN A 296 -4.95 -0.62 -12.87
C GLN A 296 -3.93 -1.58 -13.48
N ALA A 297 -4.26 -2.08 -14.67
CA ALA A 297 -3.35 -2.83 -15.53
C ALA A 297 -3.21 -2.05 -16.83
N GLY A 298 -1.97 -1.71 -17.18
CA GLY A 298 -1.65 -0.93 -18.35
C GLY A 298 -0.59 -1.58 -19.23
N TYR A 299 -0.52 -1.07 -20.46
CA TYR A 299 0.38 -1.53 -21.49
C TYR A 299 0.97 -0.32 -22.21
N TYR A 300 2.30 -0.25 -22.31
CA TYR A 300 2.96 0.81 -23.08
C TYR A 300 2.82 0.53 -24.58
N VAL A 301 2.04 1.37 -25.26
CA VAL A 301 1.86 1.35 -26.72
C VAL A 301 3.01 2.07 -27.44
N TYR A 302 3.66 3.02 -26.76
CA TYR A 302 4.90 3.66 -27.19
C TYR A 302 5.97 3.39 -26.13
N TYR A 303 6.95 2.56 -26.46
CA TYR A 303 8.00 2.06 -25.56
C TYR A 303 9.30 1.83 -26.35
N PRO A 304 9.97 2.89 -26.82
CA PRO A 304 11.08 2.79 -27.76
C PRO A 304 12.37 2.24 -27.14
N TYR A 305 12.57 2.40 -25.82
CA TYR A 305 13.69 1.81 -25.09
C TYR A 305 13.23 0.57 -24.32
N GLU A 306 13.57 -0.62 -24.82
CA GLU A 306 13.04 -1.89 -24.31
C GLU A 306 13.78 -2.42 -23.07
N ASN A 307 15.00 -1.93 -22.83
CA ASN A 307 15.93 -2.47 -21.84
C ASN A 307 15.85 -1.74 -20.48
N TYR A 308 14.64 -1.46 -19.97
CA TYR A 308 14.48 -0.81 -18.65
C TYR A 308 13.50 -1.54 -17.73
N VAL A 309 12.25 -1.71 -18.17
CA VAL A 309 11.17 -2.38 -17.42
C VAL A 309 10.25 -3.14 -18.38
N ASP A 310 9.34 -3.96 -17.86
CA ASP A 310 8.41 -4.66 -18.73
C ASP A 310 7.42 -3.71 -19.44
N ARG A 311 6.87 -4.15 -20.58
CA ARG A 311 5.84 -3.39 -21.30
C ARG A 311 4.49 -3.32 -20.57
N LEU A 312 4.20 -4.34 -19.76
CA LEU A 312 3.01 -4.39 -18.91
C LEU A 312 3.34 -3.73 -17.57
N TYR A 313 2.50 -2.80 -17.14
CA TYR A 313 2.61 -2.18 -15.83
C TYR A 313 1.33 -2.37 -15.02
N LEU A 314 1.49 -2.48 -13.72
CA LEU A 314 0.42 -2.47 -12.73
C LEU A 314 0.50 -1.19 -11.93
N ARG A 315 -0.65 -0.66 -11.52
CA ARG A 315 -0.72 0.45 -10.58
C ARG A 315 -1.71 0.12 -9.48
N ALA A 316 -1.30 0.32 -8.23
CA ALA A 316 -2.18 0.18 -7.08
C ALA A 316 -1.98 1.34 -6.10
N GLY A 317 -3.04 1.74 -5.39
CA GLY A 317 -2.92 2.73 -4.34
C GLY A 317 -4.23 3.34 -3.88
N LEU A 318 -4.15 4.49 -3.22
CA LEU A 318 -5.30 5.10 -2.55
C LEU A 318 -5.64 6.45 -3.17
N GLN A 319 -6.94 6.70 -3.35
CA GLN A 319 -7.49 7.96 -3.81
C GLN A 319 -8.51 8.51 -2.82
N ARG A 320 -8.54 9.84 -2.69
CA ARG A 320 -9.51 10.56 -1.87
C ARG A 320 -9.94 11.86 -2.55
N PRO A 321 -11.24 12.20 -2.55
CA PRO A 321 -11.68 13.52 -2.98
C PRO A 321 -11.14 14.60 -2.02
N ILE A 322 -10.65 15.68 -2.59
CA ILE A 322 -10.12 16.84 -1.87
C ILE A 322 -11.22 17.90 -1.77
N TYR A 323 -11.77 18.32 -2.92
CA TYR A 323 -12.78 19.37 -2.99
C TYR A 323 -13.55 19.31 -4.31
N LYS A 324 -14.88 19.21 -4.25
CA LYS A 324 -15.76 19.08 -5.43
C LYS A 324 -15.21 18.02 -6.39
N ASP A 325 -14.79 18.45 -7.57
CA ASP A 325 -14.34 17.59 -8.66
C ASP A 325 -12.82 17.30 -8.60
N LEU A 326 -12.13 17.82 -7.58
CA LEU A 326 -10.71 17.56 -7.32
C LEU A 326 -10.50 16.38 -6.39
N PHE A 327 -9.57 15.51 -6.75
CA PHE A 327 -9.10 14.41 -5.92
C PHE A 327 -7.58 14.34 -5.88
N GLY A 328 -7.08 13.69 -4.83
CA GLY A 328 -5.66 13.34 -4.70
C GLY A 328 -5.51 11.83 -4.60
N SER A 329 -4.40 11.31 -5.09
CA SER A 329 -4.05 9.90 -4.91
C SER A 329 -2.56 9.68 -4.69
N VAL A 330 -2.26 8.58 -4.01
CA VAL A 330 -0.91 8.03 -3.86
C VAL A 330 -0.94 6.61 -4.40
N THR A 331 -0.16 6.34 -5.44
CA THR A 331 -0.14 5.04 -6.11
C THR A 331 1.29 4.56 -6.34
N VAL A 332 1.49 3.25 -6.36
CA VAL A 332 2.75 2.63 -6.82
C VAL A 332 2.52 2.11 -8.23
N ARG A 333 3.40 2.49 -9.16
CA ARG A 333 3.50 1.86 -10.49
C ARG A 333 4.60 0.82 -10.45
N ALA A 334 4.32 -0.38 -10.95
CA ALA A 334 5.22 -1.53 -10.90
C ALA A 334 5.13 -2.38 -12.18
N HIS A 335 6.15 -3.22 -12.39
CA HIS A 335 6.31 -4.15 -13.51
C HIS A 335 6.53 -5.53 -12.91
N GLY A 336 5.47 -6.35 -12.89
CA GLY A 336 5.46 -7.57 -12.10
C GLY A 336 5.68 -7.27 -10.61
N ALA A 337 6.76 -7.79 -10.03
CA ALA A 337 7.15 -7.56 -8.64
C ALA A 337 8.07 -6.33 -8.45
N ASN A 338 8.48 -5.66 -9.52
CA ASN A 338 9.44 -4.55 -9.48
C ASN A 338 8.69 -3.20 -9.41
N ALA A 339 8.75 -2.51 -8.27
CA ALA A 339 8.16 -1.18 -8.14
C ALA A 339 9.02 -0.14 -8.88
N GLU A 340 8.45 0.61 -9.83
CA GLU A 340 9.17 1.65 -10.56
C GLU A 340 9.14 2.99 -9.81
N ALA A 341 7.98 3.37 -9.26
CA ALA A 341 7.80 4.65 -8.59
C ALA A 341 6.54 4.72 -7.72
N VAL A 342 6.64 5.49 -6.62
CA VAL A 342 5.46 6.10 -5.96
C VAL A 342 5.09 7.38 -6.68
N GLU A 343 3.81 7.48 -7.03
CA GLU A 343 3.19 8.58 -7.76
C GLU A 343 2.23 9.34 -6.85
N PHE A 344 2.52 10.60 -6.59
CA PHE A 344 1.59 11.55 -5.98
C PHE A 344 0.81 12.23 -7.10
N SER A 345 -0.50 12.26 -6.96
CA SER A 345 -1.39 12.69 -8.04
C SER A 345 -2.37 13.75 -7.57
N ILE A 346 -2.68 14.68 -8.47
CA ILE A 346 -3.85 15.54 -8.41
C ILE A 346 -4.68 15.30 -9.66
N GLY A 347 -5.97 15.10 -9.48
CA GLY A 347 -6.91 14.83 -10.56
C GLY A 347 -8.12 15.74 -10.52
N TYR A 348 -8.66 16.02 -11.70
CA TYR A 348 -9.89 16.76 -11.91
C TYR A 348 -10.88 15.89 -12.69
N THR A 349 -12.11 15.84 -12.20
CA THR A 349 -13.23 15.08 -12.80
C THR A 349 -14.14 16.06 -13.55
N LEU A 350 -14.51 15.73 -14.78
CA LEU A 350 -15.48 16.46 -15.60
C LEU A 350 -16.78 15.68 -15.75
#